data_AF-A0A931QXL8-F1
#
_entry.id   AF-A0A931QXL8-F1
#
_cell.length_a   1.000
_cell.length_b   1.000
_cell.length_c   1.000
_cell.angle_alpha   90.00
_cell.angle_beta   90.00
_cell.angle_gamma   90.00
#
_symmetry.space_group_name_H-M   'P 1'
#
loop_
_entity.id
_entity.type
_entity.pdbx_description
1 polymer ?
#
loop_
_entity_poly.entity_id
_entity_poly.type
_entity_poly.pdbx_seq_one_letter_code
_entity_poly.pdbx_strand_id
1 'polypeptide(L)'
;MRRAFLFFLCLIMPIPWSLRAQDTGSPPTDLPEFLARYEDSLNVLELAYDELAVESLPLRNEWGQPLARRRIDDRRQALEELRKTIRQLRLSPQDLVLSTRLLIQSETLVDDLFDLSQIAYDSNSEELGKRLSGLMRTADHHNGIVESYALSVAEKQQARLRELQEENQSLRQRTGAAPPETGSLPRL
;
A
#
# COMPACT_ATOMS: atom_id res chain seq x y z
N MET A 1 32.09 59.06 10.95
CA MET A 1 32.67 57.70 10.83
C MET A 1 31.60 56.82 10.18
N ARG A 2 31.68 56.54 8.87
CA ARG A 2 32.16 55.28 8.26
C ARG A 2 31.39 54.03 8.75
N ARG A 3 30.48 53.52 7.89
CA ARG A 3 30.49 52.17 7.24
C ARG A 3 29.61 51.17 8.01
N ALA A 4 28.87 50.22 7.46
CA ALA A 4 28.47 49.77 6.11
C ALA A 4 27.33 48.74 6.36
N PHE A 5 26.22 48.80 5.62
CA PHE A 5 25.78 47.80 4.63
C PHE A 5 25.61 46.34 5.10
N LEU A 6 24.37 45.84 4.94
CA LEU A 6 23.91 44.51 4.46
C LEU A 6 22.55 44.23 5.11
N PHE A 7 21.41 44.63 4.52
CA PHE A 7 20.73 43.90 3.44
C PHE A 7 20.96 42.39 3.53
N PHE A 8 20.12 41.69 4.29
CA PHE A 8 19.82 40.29 4.01
C PHE A 8 18.31 40.11 3.89
N LEU A 9 17.91 40.22 2.63
CA LEU A 9 16.65 39.85 2.04
C LEU A 9 16.50 38.32 2.17
N CYS A 10 15.96 37.82 3.28
CA CYS A 10 15.42 36.46 3.30
C CYS A 10 14.04 36.51 2.63
N LEU A 11 14.04 36.27 1.32
CA LEU A 11 12.91 35.69 0.61
C LEU A 11 12.37 34.53 1.46
N ILE A 12 11.26 34.75 2.14
CA ILE A 12 10.40 33.65 2.54
C ILE A 12 9.79 33.17 1.23
N MET A 13 10.47 32.22 0.57
CA MET A 13 9.85 31.39 -0.46
C MET A 13 8.68 30.67 0.22
N PRO A 14 7.41 30.97 -0.11
CA PRO A 14 6.38 29.99 0.16
C PRO A 14 6.72 28.80 -0.74
N ILE A 15 7.23 27.71 -0.18
CA ILE A 15 7.21 26.43 -0.89
C ILE A 15 5.72 26.16 -1.10
N PRO A 16 5.20 26.13 -2.34
CA PRO A 16 3.84 25.73 -2.56
C PRO A 16 3.82 24.20 -2.45
N TRP A 17 3.83 23.68 -1.23
CA TRP A 17 3.16 22.40 -0.98
C TRP A 17 1.68 22.70 -1.00
N SER A 18 1.14 22.85 -2.21
CA SER A 18 -0.27 22.68 -2.47
C SER A 18 -0.62 21.25 -2.09
N LEU A 19 -1.02 21.09 -0.82
CA LEU A 19 -1.94 20.07 -0.37
C LEU A 19 -3.15 20.09 -1.30
N ARG A 20 -3.15 19.21 -2.30
CA ARG A 20 -4.39 18.80 -2.96
C ARG A 20 -4.97 17.67 -2.12
N ALA A 21 -5.64 18.06 -1.03
CA ALA A 21 -6.65 17.22 -0.43
C ALA A 21 -7.93 17.37 -1.26
N GLN A 22 -8.66 16.25 -1.38
CA GLN A 22 -9.94 16.04 -2.08
C GLN A 22 -9.81 15.72 -3.58
N ASP A 23 -9.68 14.42 -3.84
CA ASP A 23 -10.62 13.74 -4.75
C ASP A 23 -10.84 12.31 -4.21
N THR A 24 -12.03 12.03 -3.68
CA THR A 24 -12.57 10.66 -3.59
C THR A 24 -12.91 10.24 -5.02
N GLY A 25 -11.91 9.89 -5.83
CA GLY A 25 -12.04 10.05 -7.28
C GLY A 25 -11.39 8.93 -8.07
N SER A 26 -12.13 7.82 -8.24
CA SER A 26 -11.90 6.76 -9.24
C SER A 26 -10.55 6.02 -9.13
N PRO A 27 -10.50 4.72 -9.48
CA PRO A 27 -9.20 4.08 -9.70
C PRO A 27 -8.42 4.90 -10.76
N PRO A 28 -7.11 5.11 -10.58
CA PRO A 28 -6.28 5.87 -11.49
C PRO A 28 -6.49 5.38 -12.92
N THR A 29 -6.66 6.31 -13.85
CA THR A 29 -6.95 6.01 -15.25
C THR A 29 -5.85 5.15 -15.89
N ASP A 30 -4.65 5.14 -15.29
CA ASP A 30 -3.51 4.30 -15.65
C ASP A 30 -2.93 3.57 -14.42
N LEU A 31 -3.33 2.31 -14.23
CA LEU A 31 -2.84 1.43 -13.17
C LEU A 31 -1.29 1.29 -13.18
N PRO A 32 -0.63 1.02 -14.32
CA PRO A 32 0.83 1.04 -14.41
C PRO A 32 1.49 2.29 -13.82
N GLU A 33 0.96 3.48 -14.11
CA GLU A 33 1.51 4.75 -13.58
C GLU A 33 1.31 4.85 -12.07
N PHE A 34 0.15 4.44 -11.56
CA PHE A 34 -0.10 4.38 -10.12
C PHE A 34 0.85 3.40 -9.41
N LEU A 35 0.99 2.18 -9.94
CA LEU A 35 1.84 1.16 -9.35
C LEU A 35 3.31 1.59 -9.33
N ALA A 36 3.78 2.29 -10.37
CA ALA A 36 5.13 2.88 -10.38
C ALA A 36 5.30 3.96 -9.30
N ARG A 37 4.35 4.90 -9.18
CA ARG A 37 4.37 5.93 -8.13
C ARG A 37 4.27 5.35 -6.73
N TYR A 38 3.46 4.32 -6.55
CA TYR A 38 3.33 3.64 -5.27
C TYR A 38 4.66 2.98 -4.91
N GLU A 39 5.28 2.23 -5.82
CA GLU A 39 6.61 1.64 -5.62
C GLU A 39 7.66 2.70 -5.25
N ASP A 40 7.69 3.83 -5.96
CA ASP A 40 8.63 4.93 -5.66
C ASP A 40 8.42 5.52 -4.26
N SER A 41 7.17 5.67 -3.83
CA SER A 41 6.87 6.17 -2.48
C SER A 41 7.37 5.25 -1.37
N LEU A 42 7.48 3.94 -1.64
CA LEU A 42 8.02 2.97 -0.68
C LEU A 42 9.54 3.12 -0.49
N ASN A 43 10.27 3.79 -1.38
CA ASN A 43 11.70 4.05 -1.19
C ASN A 43 11.94 5.06 -0.04
N VAL A 44 11.05 6.03 0.12
CA VAL A 44 11.10 7.01 1.22
C VAL A 44 10.94 6.32 2.57
N LEU A 45 10.14 5.26 2.61
CA LEU A 45 9.89 4.48 3.81
C LEU A 45 11.09 3.61 4.21
N GLU A 46 11.78 3.02 3.25
CA GLU A 46 13.00 2.25 3.53
C GLU A 46 14.08 3.11 4.18
N LEU A 47 14.27 4.34 3.67
CA LEU A 47 15.15 5.33 4.31
C LEU A 47 14.71 5.65 5.74
N ALA A 48 13.39 5.81 5.96
CA ALA A 48 12.88 6.00 7.32
C ALA A 48 13.16 4.78 8.21
N TYR A 49 13.04 3.55 7.71
CA TYR A 49 13.38 2.34 8.46
C TYR A 49 14.87 2.23 8.79
N ASP A 50 15.76 2.69 7.91
CA ASP A 50 17.18 2.78 8.19
C ASP A 50 17.49 3.79 9.29
N GLU A 51 16.85 4.96 9.25
CA GLU A 51 16.94 5.96 10.31
C GLU A 51 16.43 5.40 11.65
N LEU A 52 15.28 4.70 11.66
CA LEU A 52 14.72 4.05 12.86
C LEU A 52 15.61 2.93 13.42
N ALA A 53 16.42 2.28 12.58
CA ALA A 53 17.35 1.26 13.03
C ALA A 53 18.57 1.87 13.74
N VAL A 54 18.87 3.15 13.47
CA VAL A 54 19.99 3.90 14.05
C VAL A 54 19.53 4.78 15.21
N GLU A 55 18.36 5.41 15.10
CA GLU A 55 17.70 6.08 16.21
C GLU A 55 17.34 5.05 17.28
N SER A 56 17.82 5.27 18.50
CA SER A 56 17.55 4.42 19.65
C SER A 56 16.10 4.57 20.14
N LEU A 57 15.12 4.36 19.26
CA LEU A 57 13.74 4.28 19.66
C LEU A 57 13.58 3.08 20.59
N PRO A 58 12.98 3.27 21.77
CA PRO A 58 12.63 2.16 22.62
C PRO A 58 11.52 1.39 21.90
N LEU A 59 11.91 0.39 21.09
CA LEU A 59 10.98 -0.58 20.50
C LEU A 59 10.51 -1.61 21.53
N ARG A 60 11.02 -1.50 22.76
CA ARG A 60 10.66 -2.31 23.91
C ARG A 60 10.48 -1.42 25.14
N ASN A 61 9.55 -1.80 26.02
CA ASN A 61 9.34 -1.13 27.29
C ASN A 61 10.43 -1.50 28.32
N GLU A 62 10.32 -0.95 29.53
CA GLU A 62 11.28 -1.17 30.64
C GLU A 62 11.38 -2.63 31.11
N TRP A 63 10.38 -3.47 30.81
CA TRP A 63 10.39 -4.92 31.07
C TRP A 63 10.85 -5.75 29.85
N GLY A 64 11.31 -5.10 28.78
CA GLY A 64 11.77 -5.74 27.56
C GLY A 64 10.66 -6.27 26.65
N GLN A 65 9.39 -5.96 26.89
CA GLN A 65 8.28 -6.33 26.02
C GLN A 65 8.23 -5.42 24.79
N PRO A 66 7.84 -5.92 23.60
CA PRO A 66 7.75 -5.10 22.40
C PRO A 66 6.69 -4.01 22.55
N LEU A 67 7.02 -2.78 22.15
CA LEU A 67 6.09 -1.65 22.10
C LEU A 67 5.30 -1.58 20.79
N ALA A 68 5.66 -2.41 19.82
CA ALA A 68 5.05 -2.46 18.49
C ALA A 68 4.58 -3.88 18.15
N ARG A 69 3.59 -4.01 17.26
CA ARG A 69 3.07 -5.34 16.84
C ARG A 69 4.11 -6.19 16.12
N ARG A 70 5.03 -5.56 15.36
CA ARG A 70 6.08 -6.23 14.57
C ARG A 70 7.47 -5.67 14.86
N ARG A 71 8.49 -6.48 14.55
CA ARG A 71 9.90 -6.06 14.62
C ARG A 71 10.26 -5.28 13.35
N ILE A 72 11.28 -4.43 13.41
CA ILE A 72 11.74 -3.64 12.25
C ILE A 72 12.15 -4.54 11.08
N ASP A 73 12.83 -5.66 11.35
CA ASP A 73 13.25 -6.59 10.29
C ASP A 73 12.05 -7.24 9.58
N ASP A 74 11.00 -7.62 10.34
CA ASP A 74 9.76 -8.16 9.77
C ASP A 74 9.06 -7.13 8.87
N ARG A 75 9.10 -5.85 9.27
CA ARG A 75 8.55 -4.73 8.47
C ARG A 75 9.32 -4.50 7.18
N ARG A 76 10.66 -4.57 7.23
CA ARG A 76 11.51 -4.49 6.04
C ARG A 76 11.19 -5.62 5.06
N GLN A 77 11.06 -6.84 5.56
CA GLN A 77 10.67 -7.98 4.73
C GLN A 77 9.27 -7.78 4.12
N ALA A 78 8.30 -7.29 4.91
CA ALA A 78 6.96 -6.98 4.40
C ALA A 78 6.99 -5.90 3.30
N LEU A 79 7.82 -4.87 3.45
CA LEU A 79 8.01 -3.82 2.46
C LEU A 79 8.60 -4.36 1.14
N GLU A 80 9.56 -5.27 1.22
CA GLU A 80 10.14 -5.91 0.04
C GLU A 80 9.13 -6.82 -0.68
N GLU A 81 8.36 -7.61 0.06
CA GLU A 81 7.29 -8.43 -0.53
C GLU A 81 6.16 -7.56 -1.12
N LEU A 82 5.85 -6.41 -0.54
CA LEU A 82 4.92 -5.43 -1.11
C LEU A 82 5.42 -4.92 -2.48
N ARG A 83 6.68 -4.50 -2.56
CA ARG A 83 7.31 -4.06 -3.83
C ARG A 83 7.27 -5.15 -4.90
N LYS A 84 7.57 -6.38 -4.49
CA LYS A 84 7.51 -7.55 -5.38
C LYS A 84 6.09 -7.80 -5.90
N THR A 85 5.08 -7.75 -5.04
CA THR A 85 3.67 -7.86 -5.45
C THR A 85 3.31 -6.75 -6.45
N ILE A 86 3.72 -5.51 -6.20
CA ILE A 86 3.50 -4.38 -7.13
C ILE A 86 4.10 -4.70 -8.51
N ARG A 87 5.35 -5.16 -8.57
CA ARG A 87 6.02 -5.52 -9.83
C ARG A 87 5.32 -6.67 -10.56
N GLN A 88 4.90 -7.70 -9.83
CA GLN A 88 4.17 -8.83 -10.40
C GLN A 88 2.81 -8.40 -10.97
N LEU A 89 2.08 -7.56 -10.23
CA LEU A 89 0.78 -7.06 -10.65
C LEU A 89 0.89 -6.16 -11.90
N ARG A 90 1.98 -5.39 -12.04
CA ARG A 90 2.25 -4.63 -13.28
C ARG A 90 2.36 -5.54 -14.51
N LEU A 91 2.88 -6.76 -14.35
CA LEU A 91 2.96 -7.76 -15.42
C LEU A 91 1.65 -8.54 -15.63
N SER A 92 0.79 -8.59 -14.61
CA SER A 92 -0.46 -9.36 -14.62
C SER A 92 -1.62 -8.58 -13.99
N PRO A 93 -2.08 -7.49 -14.63
CA PRO A 93 -3.02 -6.52 -14.04
C PRO A 93 -4.47 -7.01 -13.94
N GLN A 94 -4.74 -8.28 -14.19
CA GLN A 94 -6.06 -8.90 -14.00
C GLN A 94 -6.00 -10.07 -13.00
N ASP A 95 -4.84 -10.29 -12.40
CA ASP A 95 -4.65 -11.33 -11.39
C ASP A 95 -5.31 -10.90 -10.08
N LEU A 96 -6.42 -11.56 -9.75
CA LEU A 96 -7.20 -11.32 -8.54
C LEU A 96 -6.41 -11.65 -7.27
N VAL A 97 -5.55 -12.67 -7.31
CA VAL A 97 -4.76 -13.07 -6.14
C VAL A 97 -3.70 -12.01 -5.84
N LEU A 98 -3.04 -11.49 -6.88
CA LEU A 98 -2.06 -10.42 -6.72
C LEU A 98 -2.71 -9.11 -6.27
N SER A 99 -3.90 -8.76 -6.78
CA SER A 99 -4.60 -7.54 -6.35
C SER A 99 -5.07 -7.63 -4.89
N THR A 100 -5.61 -8.77 -4.46
CA THR A 100 -5.97 -8.99 -3.04
C THR A 100 -4.74 -9.02 -2.14
N ARG A 101 -3.63 -9.63 -2.58
CA ARG A 101 -2.38 -9.61 -1.81
C ARG A 101 -1.86 -8.18 -1.63
N LEU A 102 -1.91 -7.38 -2.69
CA LEU A 102 -1.51 -5.97 -2.65
C LEU A 102 -2.36 -5.19 -1.64
N LEU A 103 -3.68 -5.41 -1.61
CA LEU A 103 -4.59 -4.79 -0.64
C LEU A 103 -4.18 -5.11 0.80
N ILE A 104 -4.07 -6.40 1.14
CA ILE A 104 -3.71 -6.84 2.49
C ILE A 104 -2.36 -6.26 2.91
N GLN A 105 -1.36 -6.29 2.02
CA GLN A 105 -0.03 -5.75 2.31
C GLN A 105 -0.04 -4.21 2.48
N SER A 106 -0.94 -3.50 1.80
CA SER A 106 -1.10 -2.05 1.90
C SER A 106 -1.74 -1.64 3.23
N GLU A 107 -2.79 -2.34 3.67
CA GLU A 107 -3.40 -2.16 5.01
C GLU A 107 -2.39 -2.42 6.12
N THR A 108 -1.66 -3.52 5.97
CA THR A 108 -0.60 -3.96 6.86
C THR A 108 0.50 -2.88 7.02
N LEU A 109 0.81 -2.15 5.95
CA LEU A 109 1.77 -1.06 5.98
C LEU A 109 1.24 0.17 6.74
N VAL A 110 -0.03 0.53 6.55
CA VAL A 110 -0.67 1.62 7.29
C VAL A 110 -0.61 1.35 8.79
N ASP A 111 -0.91 0.11 9.18
CA ASP A 111 -0.81 -0.37 10.56
C ASP A 111 0.60 -0.24 11.14
N ASP A 112 1.63 -0.64 10.39
CA ASP A 112 3.02 -0.52 10.84
C ASP A 112 3.44 0.94 11.01
N LEU A 113 3.01 1.83 10.11
CA LEU A 113 3.29 3.25 10.18
C LEU A 113 2.60 3.91 11.37
N PHE A 114 1.36 3.50 11.67
CA PHE A 114 0.65 3.95 12.85
C PHE A 114 1.41 3.59 14.13
N ASP A 115 1.77 2.31 14.30
CA ASP A 115 2.51 1.84 15.48
C ASP A 115 3.81 2.62 15.68
N LEU A 116 4.61 2.78 14.62
CA LEU A 116 5.88 3.49 14.68
C LEU A 116 5.70 4.97 15.00
N SER A 117 4.64 5.60 14.47
CA SER A 117 4.34 7.00 14.76
C SER A 117 4.00 7.22 16.24
N GLN A 118 3.22 6.31 16.83
CA GLN A 118 2.86 6.37 18.26
C GLN A 118 4.11 6.23 19.14
N ILE A 119 4.95 5.22 18.85
CA ILE A 119 6.20 5.01 19.60
C ILE A 119 7.12 6.23 19.50
N ALA A 120 7.21 6.85 18.31
CA ALA A 120 8.02 8.05 18.12
C ALA A 120 7.52 9.23 18.98
N TYR A 121 6.21 9.48 19.02
CA TYR A 121 5.63 10.51 19.88
C TYR A 121 5.84 10.20 21.37
N ASP A 122 5.61 8.96 21.79
CA ASP A 122 5.79 8.53 23.19
C ASP A 122 7.27 8.64 23.63
N SER A 123 8.20 8.57 22.68
CA SER A 123 9.65 8.66 22.93
C SER A 123 10.22 10.07 22.77
N ASN A 124 9.36 11.10 22.73
CA ASN A 124 9.74 12.51 22.49
C ASN A 124 10.46 12.76 21.14
N SER A 125 10.27 11.89 20.15
CA SER A 125 10.75 12.10 18.78
C SER A 125 9.62 12.65 17.90
N GLU A 126 9.24 13.91 18.16
CA GLU A 126 8.06 14.53 17.55
C GLU A 126 8.17 14.67 16.02
N GLU A 127 9.33 15.10 15.51
CA GLU A 127 9.55 15.30 14.07
C GLU A 127 9.50 13.98 13.30
N LEU A 128 10.06 12.91 13.88
CA LEU A 128 9.92 11.56 13.34
C LEU A 128 8.45 11.12 13.37
N GLY A 129 7.75 11.34 14.49
CA GLY A 129 6.32 11.04 14.62
C GLY A 129 5.49 11.73 13.55
N LYS A 130 5.75 13.01 13.27
CA LYS A 130 5.11 13.78 12.18
C LYS A 130 5.41 13.19 10.81
N ARG A 131 6.67 12.84 10.54
CA ARG A 131 7.08 12.24 9.26
C ARG A 131 6.39 10.89 9.04
N LEU A 132 6.41 10.01 10.04
CA LEU A 132 5.74 8.69 9.98
C LEU A 132 4.22 8.84 9.81
N SER A 133 3.60 9.79 10.52
CA SER A 133 2.18 10.12 10.33
C SER A 133 1.88 10.68 8.93
N GLY A 134 2.83 11.41 8.33
CA GLY A 134 2.78 11.83 6.93
C GLY A 134 2.78 10.65 5.97
N LEU A 135 3.73 9.73 6.14
CA LEU A 135 3.83 8.50 5.36
C LEU A 135 2.57 7.63 5.53
N MET A 136 2.03 7.53 6.74
CA MET A 136 0.79 6.80 7.02
C MET A 136 -0.38 7.33 6.20
N ARG A 137 -0.56 8.66 6.14
CA ARG A 137 -1.62 9.28 5.32
C ARG A 137 -1.44 9.02 3.83
N THR A 138 -0.20 9.03 3.33
CA THR A 138 0.08 8.67 1.93
C THR A 138 -0.24 7.18 1.67
N ALA A 139 0.16 6.29 2.58
CA ALA A 139 -0.13 4.86 2.47
C ALA A 139 -1.64 4.57 2.54
N ASP A 140 -2.37 5.24 3.42
CA ASP A 140 -3.83 5.12 3.55
C ASP A 140 -4.56 5.59 2.27
N HIS A 141 -4.10 6.69 1.67
CA HIS A 141 -4.61 7.12 0.38
C HIS A 141 -4.37 6.08 -0.73
N HIS A 142 -3.16 5.51 -0.81
CA HIS A 142 -2.87 4.43 -1.75
C HIS A 142 -3.72 3.18 -1.47
N ASN A 143 -3.99 2.87 -0.21
CA ASN A 143 -4.83 1.74 0.18
C ASN A 143 -6.25 1.85 -0.40
N GLY A 144 -6.88 3.03 -0.32
CA GLY A 144 -8.20 3.25 -0.93
C GLY A 144 -8.22 3.07 -2.46
N ILE A 145 -7.12 3.41 -3.14
CA ILE A 145 -6.95 3.17 -4.58
C ILE A 145 -6.80 1.66 -4.86
N VAL A 146 -5.97 0.97 -4.09
CA VAL A 146 -5.74 -0.47 -4.21
C VAL A 146 -7.02 -1.24 -3.95
N GLU A 147 -7.80 -0.87 -2.93
CA GLU A 147 -9.10 -1.45 -2.61
C GLU A 147 -10.06 -1.33 -3.79
N SER A 148 -10.23 -0.11 -4.30
CA SER A 148 -11.09 0.17 -5.47
C SER A 148 -10.68 -0.67 -6.69
N TYR A 149 -9.37 -0.82 -6.91
CA TYR A 149 -8.85 -1.63 -7.99
C TYR A 149 -9.09 -3.13 -7.78
N ALA A 150 -8.85 -3.66 -6.58
CA ALA A 150 -9.07 -5.07 -6.26
C ALA A 150 -10.55 -5.45 -6.45
N LEU A 151 -11.48 -4.57 -6.02
CA LEU A 151 -12.91 -4.73 -6.27
C LEU A 151 -13.22 -4.74 -7.78
N SER A 152 -12.67 -3.81 -8.55
CA SER A 152 -12.87 -3.78 -10.01
C SER A 152 -12.41 -5.06 -10.71
N VAL A 153 -11.27 -5.63 -10.30
CA VAL A 153 -10.77 -6.91 -10.83
C VAL A 153 -11.73 -8.04 -10.46
N ALA A 154 -12.21 -8.09 -9.22
CA ALA A 154 -13.16 -9.09 -8.76
C ALA A 154 -14.49 -9.03 -9.54
N GLU A 155 -15.02 -7.84 -9.77
CA GLU A 155 -16.25 -7.62 -10.55
C GLU A 155 -16.09 -8.10 -12.00
N LYS A 156 -14.97 -7.77 -12.66
CA LYS A 156 -14.67 -8.22 -14.03
C LYS A 156 -14.54 -9.74 -14.12
N GLN A 157 -13.86 -10.35 -13.15
CA GLN A 157 -13.74 -11.81 -13.06
C GLN A 157 -15.12 -12.46 -12.86
N GLN A 158 -15.95 -11.91 -11.99
CA GLN A 158 -17.30 -12.40 -11.76
C GLN A 158 -18.19 -12.27 -13.00
N ALA A 159 -18.12 -11.14 -13.71
CA ALA A 159 -18.84 -10.94 -14.97
C ALA A 159 -18.39 -11.97 -16.01
N ARG A 160 -17.09 -12.17 -16.18
CA ARG A 160 -16.55 -13.15 -17.14
C ARG A 160 -16.95 -14.59 -16.82
N LEU A 161 -17.01 -14.94 -15.53
CA LEU A 161 -17.49 -16.26 -15.11
C LEU A 161 -18.97 -16.47 -15.48
N ARG A 162 -19.82 -15.44 -15.35
CA ARG A 162 -21.24 -15.53 -15.77
C ARG A 162 -21.35 -15.70 -17.28
N GLU A 163 -20.62 -14.92 -18.06
CA GLU A 163 -20.57 -15.07 -19.53
C GLU A 163 -20.14 -16.48 -19.93
N LEU A 164 -19.07 -17.01 -19.33
CA LEU A 164 -18.59 -18.36 -19.62
C LEU A 164 -19.62 -19.44 -19.23
N GLN A 165 -20.40 -19.23 -18.17
CA GLN A 165 -21.48 -20.14 -17.77
C GLN A 165 -22.62 -20.12 -18.81
N GLU A 166 -23.02 -18.95 -19.29
CA GLU A 166 -24.04 -18.80 -20.33
C GLU A 166 -23.57 -19.40 -21.66
N GLU A 167 -22.32 -19.12 -22.07
CA GLU A 167 -21.69 -19.72 -23.25
C GLU A 167 -21.70 -21.26 -23.13
N ASN A 168 -21.28 -21.82 -21.99
CA ASN A 168 -21.25 -23.26 -21.77
C ASN A 168 -22.65 -23.89 -21.82
N GLN A 169 -23.65 -23.23 -21.23
CA GLN A 169 -25.05 -23.68 -21.30
C GLN A 169 -25.57 -23.67 -22.74
N SER A 170 -25.31 -22.59 -23.49
CA SER A 170 -25.73 -22.47 -24.89
C SER A 170 -25.09 -23.53 -25.79
N LEU A 171 -23.81 -23.84 -25.56
CA LEU A 171 -23.09 -24.88 -26.29
C LEU A 171 -23.67 -26.27 -25.99
N ARG A 172 -23.97 -26.57 -24.72
CA ARG A 172 -24.61 -27.85 -24.33
C ARG A 172 -25.97 -28.04 -24.98
N GLN A 173 -26.78 -26.99 -25.04
CA GLN A 173 -28.08 -27.04 -25.73
C GLN A 173 -27.91 -27.32 -27.24
N ARG A 174 -26.84 -26.80 -27.86
CA ARG A 174 -26.53 -27.04 -29.28
C ARG A 174 -25.95 -28.42 -29.55
N THR A 175 -25.18 -28.99 -28.63
CA THR A 175 -24.49 -30.29 -28.83
C THR A 175 -25.20 -31.49 -28.20
N GLY A 176 -26.26 -31.27 -27.41
CA GLY A 176 -26.97 -32.34 -26.70
C GLY A 176 -26.15 -33.01 -25.58
N ALA A 177 -25.05 -32.39 -25.14
CA ALA A 177 -24.15 -32.97 -24.14
C ALA A 177 -24.70 -32.79 -22.70
N ALA A 178 -24.83 -33.90 -21.98
CA ALA A 178 -25.19 -33.93 -20.56
C ALA A 178 -24.11 -33.27 -19.67
N PRO A 179 -24.47 -32.70 -18.50
CA PRO A 179 -23.50 -32.08 -17.60
C PRO A 179 -22.45 -33.10 -17.13
N PRO A 180 -21.18 -32.71 -16.94
CA PRO A 180 -20.21 -33.58 -16.29
C PRO A 180 -20.71 -33.85 -14.86
N GLU A 181 -20.80 -35.13 -14.49
CA GLU A 181 -21.05 -35.52 -13.11
C GLU A 181 -19.98 -34.86 -12.24
N THR A 182 -20.39 -33.92 -11.39
CA THR A 182 -19.56 -33.38 -10.32
C THR A 182 -18.97 -34.56 -9.56
N GLY A 183 -17.66 -34.74 -9.68
CA GLY A 183 -16.92 -35.87 -9.15
C GLY A 183 -17.34 -36.19 -7.73
N SER A 184 -17.93 -37.37 -7.57
CA SER A 184 -18.07 -38.01 -6.27
C SER A 184 -16.66 -38.19 -5.73
N LEU A 185 -16.30 -37.42 -4.70
CA LEU A 185 -15.07 -37.66 -3.95
C LEU A 185 -15.12 -39.11 -3.42
N PRO A 186 -14.12 -39.97 -3.71
CA PRO A 186 -14.04 -41.24 -3.02
C PRO A 186 -13.81 -40.95 -1.54
N ARG A 187 -14.73 -41.45 -0.69
CA ARG A 187 -14.50 -41.51 0.75
C ARG A 187 -13.29 -42.41 0.98
N LEU A 188 -12.22 -41.82 1.54
CA LEU A 188 -11.15 -42.53 2.23
C LEU A 188 -11.35 -42.35 3.73
#